data_AF-V2WKK3-F1
#
_entry.id   AF-V2WKK3-F1
#
_cell.length_a   1.000
_cell.length_b   1.000
_cell.length_c   1.000
_cell.angle_alpha   90.00
_cell.angle_beta   90.00
_cell.angle_gamma   90.00
#
_symmetry.space_group_name_H-M   'P 1'
#
loop_
_entity.id
_entity.type
_entity.pdbx_description
1 polymer ?
#
loop_
_entity_poly.entity_id
_entity_poly.type
_entity_poly.pdbx_seq_one_letter_code
_entity_poly.pdbx_strand_id
1 'polypeptide(L)'
;MSDFDTIIPNVKEYSFTGGTREVPVEFCDFIRLRTPDQLAKLVSVCKAASFGRGKEKVVDPSYRKALKLEESKFVTPFRLASTGILQRVQRDLPDNDMTLTRYVRAELYKLTVYGKFIIQLASTP
;
A
#
# COMPACT_ATOMS: atom_id res chain seq x y z
N MET A 1 4.97 26.37 4.13
CA MET A 1 4.00 25.63 4.96
C MET A 1 3.41 24.59 4.05
N SER A 2 3.83 23.32 4.19
CA SER A 2 3.50 22.28 3.20
C SER A 2 2.04 21.84 3.34
N ASP A 3 1.37 21.58 2.22
CA ASP A 3 -0.05 21.17 2.13
C ASP A 3 -0.44 20.02 3.08
N PHE A 4 0.53 19.23 3.54
CA PHE A 4 0.34 18.14 4.49
C PHE A 4 -0.13 18.59 5.88
N ASP A 5 0.27 19.78 6.34
CA ASP A 5 -0.18 20.28 7.66
C ASP A 5 -1.66 20.70 7.63
N THR A 6 -2.24 20.90 6.44
CA THR A 6 -3.67 21.18 6.22
C THR A 6 -4.52 19.91 6.06
N ILE A 7 -3.91 18.78 5.68
CA ILE A 7 -4.61 17.51 5.49
C ILE A 7 -4.93 16.86 6.85
N ILE A 8 -3.99 16.89 7.80
CA ILE A 8 -4.11 16.18 9.09
C ILE A 8 -5.36 16.56 9.91
N PRO A 9 -5.79 17.84 10.02
CA PRO A 9 -7.00 18.20 10.78
C PRO A 9 -8.31 17.71 10.14
N ASN A 10 -8.30 17.46 8.82
CA ASN A 10 -9.49 17.17 8.02
C ASN A 10 -9.75 15.66 7.81
N VAL A 11 -8.86 14.78 8.28
CA VAL A 11 -9.00 13.31 8.20
C VAL A 11 -9.77 12.78 9.43
N LYS A 12 -10.92 13.38 9.76
CA LYS A 12 -11.74 12.88 10.88
C LYS A 12 -12.92 12.01 10.45
N GLU A 13 -13.43 12.14 9.23
CA GLU A 13 -14.57 11.33 8.80
C GLU A 13 -14.46 11.00 7.31
N TYR A 14 -13.83 9.88 7.00
CA TYR A 14 -14.10 9.20 5.75
C TYR A 14 -14.59 7.79 6.10
N SER A 15 -15.90 7.55 5.91
CA SER A 15 -16.43 6.19 5.91
C SER A 15 -16.11 5.55 4.56
N PHE A 16 -15.23 4.55 4.56
CA PHE A 16 -14.75 3.90 3.32
C PHE A 16 -15.74 2.90 2.72
N THR A 17 -16.96 2.84 3.25
CA THR A 17 -18.01 1.92 2.79
C THR A 17 -19.27 2.64 2.31
N GLY A 18 -19.20 3.95 2.02
CA GLY A 18 -20.38 4.74 1.63
C GLY A 18 -21.44 4.79 2.73
N GLY A 19 -21.02 4.95 3.99
CA GLY A 19 -21.93 5.06 5.15
C GLY A 19 -22.41 3.73 5.74
N THR A 20 -22.03 2.57 5.19
CA THR A 20 -22.56 1.27 5.67
C THR A 20 -21.82 0.67 6.86
N ARG A 21 -20.61 1.14 7.20
CA ARG A 21 -19.80 0.73 8.36
C ARG A 21 -18.86 1.85 8.77
N GLU A 22 -19.03 2.33 10.00
CA GLU A 22 -18.00 3.10 10.72
C GLU A 22 -16.88 2.14 11.12
N VAL A 23 -15.99 1.84 10.18
CA VAL A 23 -14.71 1.24 10.54
C VAL A 23 -13.79 2.38 10.98
N PRO A 24 -13.27 2.37 12.23
CA PRO A 24 -12.31 3.37 12.66
C PRO A 24 -11.10 3.31 11.72
N VAL A 25 -10.84 4.42 11.04
CA VAL A 25 -9.71 4.52 10.10
C VAL A 25 -8.60 5.29 10.78
N GLU A 26 -7.43 4.68 10.79
CA GLU A 26 -6.24 5.28 11.36
C GLU A 26 -5.35 5.81 10.25
N PHE A 27 -5.03 7.10 10.34
CA PHE A 27 -4.08 7.73 9.44
C PHE A 27 -2.66 7.31 9.82
N CYS A 28 -1.94 6.71 8.88
CA CYS A 28 -0.54 6.34 9.05
C CYS A 28 0.34 7.23 8.18
N ASP A 29 1.03 8.19 8.80
CA ASP A 29 2.04 9.01 8.13
C ASP A 29 3.35 8.23 8.06
N PHE A 30 3.72 7.71 6.89
CA PHE A 30 4.97 6.98 6.71
C PHE A 30 6.23 7.83 6.91
N ILE A 31 6.14 9.15 6.77
CA ILE A 31 7.26 10.07 7.00
C ILE A 31 7.40 10.37 8.49
N ARG A 32 6.28 10.43 9.22
CA ARG A 32 6.24 10.70 10.66
C ARG A 32 5.93 9.47 11.52
N LEU A 33 6.11 8.26 10.99
CA LEU A 33 6.05 7.00 11.74
C LEU A 33 7.17 7.02 12.77
N ARG A 34 6.89 7.60 13.94
CA ARG A 34 7.90 8.04 14.92
C ARG A 34 8.05 7.10 16.10
N THR A 35 7.02 6.31 16.42
CA THR A 35 7.04 5.46 17.61
C THR A 35 6.98 3.96 17.26
N PRO A 36 7.68 3.11 18.04
CA PRO A 36 7.56 1.66 17.92
C PRO A 36 6.11 1.18 18.01
N ASP A 37 5.26 1.83 18.81
CA ASP A 37 3.86 1.44 19.00
C ASP A 37 3.01 1.64 17.75
N GLN A 38 3.21 2.76 17.03
CA GLN A 38 2.52 3.01 15.76
C GLN A 38 2.94 1.99 14.69
N LEU A 39 4.23 1.65 14.66
CA LEU A 39 4.74 0.62 13.77
C LEU A 39 4.21 -0.77 14.14
N ALA A 40 4.18 -1.11 15.44
CA ALA A 40 3.65 -2.38 15.94
C ALA A 40 2.17 -2.55 15.57
N LYS A 41 1.39 -1.48 15.65
CA LYS A 41 -0.02 -1.47 15.25
C LYS A 41 -0.22 -1.65 13.73
N LEU A 42 0.62 -1.03 12.91
CA LEU A 42 0.63 -1.29 11.47
C LEU A 42 1.01 -2.75 11.18
N VAL A 43 2.03 -3.27 11.87
CA VAL A 43 2.49 -4.66 11.72
C VAL A 43 1.42 -5.65 12.14
N SER A 44 0.65 -5.39 13.20
CA SER A 44 -0.37 -6.31 13.72
C SER A 44 -1.55 -6.53 12.77
N VAL A 45 -1.86 -5.56 11.89
CA VAL A 45 -2.90 -5.70 10.86
C VAL A 45 -2.38 -6.30 9.55
N CYS A 46 -1.06 -6.41 9.40
CA CYS A 46 -0.43 -7.00 8.23
C CYS A 46 -0.34 -8.53 8.34
N LYS A 47 -0.29 -9.22 7.19
CA LYS A 47 -0.08 -10.67 7.10
C LYS A 47 1.25 -11.00 6.42
N ALA A 48 1.77 -12.22 6.59
CA ALA A 48 2.96 -12.64 5.86
C ALA A 48 2.76 -12.53 4.34
N ALA A 49 3.73 -11.92 3.65
CA ALA A 49 3.65 -11.70 2.21
C ALA A 49 3.95 -12.98 1.44
N SER A 50 2.90 -13.65 0.97
CA SER A 50 3.05 -14.76 0.03
C SER A 50 3.39 -14.29 -1.39
N PHE A 51 3.99 -15.21 -2.14
CA PHE A 51 4.26 -15.07 -3.57
C PHE A 51 3.73 -16.30 -4.33
N GLY A 52 3.51 -16.12 -5.63
CA GLY A 52 3.08 -17.21 -6.50
C GLY A 52 4.26 -18.11 -6.85
N ARG A 53 4.10 -19.42 -6.72
CA ARG A 53 5.02 -20.44 -7.22
C ARG A 53 4.23 -21.40 -8.10
N GLY A 54 4.24 -21.15 -9.41
CA GLY A 54 3.36 -21.86 -10.35
C GLY A 54 1.88 -21.61 -10.01
N LYS A 55 1.15 -22.67 -9.63
CA LYS A 55 -0.26 -22.59 -9.22
C LYS A 55 -0.46 -22.36 -7.71
N GLU A 56 0.62 -22.34 -6.94
CA GLU A 56 0.57 -22.28 -5.48
C GLU A 56 0.90 -20.89 -4.95
N LYS A 57 0.40 -20.60 -3.75
CA LYS A 57 0.68 -19.37 -3.01
C LYS A 57 1.51 -19.72 -1.78
N VAL A 58 2.81 -19.44 -1.84
CA VAL A 58 3.79 -19.88 -0.83
C VAL A 58 4.22 -18.70 0.03
N VAL A 59 4.42 -18.95 1.33
CA VAL A 59 5.09 -18.05 2.26
C VAL A 59 6.44 -18.67 2.58
N ASP A 60 7.53 -18.01 2.18
CA ASP A 60 8.89 -18.47 2.44
C ASP A 60 9.73 -17.29 2.95
N PRO A 61 10.03 -17.23 4.26
CA PRO A 61 10.87 -16.19 4.85
C PRO A 61 12.35 -16.23 4.40
N SER A 62 12.83 -17.32 3.81
CA SER A 62 14.18 -17.39 3.24
C SER A 62 14.26 -16.66 1.89
N TYR A 63 13.16 -16.65 1.15
CA TYR A 63 13.02 -15.94 -0.12
C TYR A 63 12.52 -14.49 0.06
N ARG A 64 11.47 -14.28 0.88
CA ARG A 64 10.82 -12.98 1.05
C ARG A 64 10.48 -12.68 2.51
N LYS A 65 11.28 -11.81 3.12
CA LYS A 65 11.07 -11.25 4.45
C LYS A 65 10.19 -10.01 4.39
N ALA A 66 8.89 -10.20 4.15
CA ALA A 66 7.96 -9.09 4.03
C ALA A 66 6.58 -9.41 4.60
N LEU A 67 5.89 -8.34 5.00
CA LEU A 67 4.47 -8.38 5.30
C LEU A 67 3.68 -7.73 4.16
N LYS A 68 2.38 -8.00 4.14
CA LYS A 68 1.43 -7.43 3.19
C LYS A 68 0.17 -6.95 3.87
N LEU A 69 -0.41 -5.91 3.29
CA LEU A 69 -1.75 -5.43 3.58
C LEU A 69 -2.55 -5.47 2.27
N GLU A 70 -3.71 -6.13 2.30
CA GLU A 70 -4.59 -6.28 1.14
C GLU A 70 -5.29 -4.94 0.83
N GLU A 71 -5.62 -4.67 -0.44
CA GLU A 71 -6.32 -3.45 -0.91
C GLU A 71 -7.54 -3.04 -0.06
N SER A 72 -8.32 -4.00 0.44
CA SER A 72 -9.50 -3.71 1.28
C SER A 72 -9.17 -3.14 2.66
N LYS A 73 -7.90 -3.08 3.03
CA LYS A 73 -7.41 -2.66 4.34
C LYS A 73 -6.64 -1.35 4.31
N PHE A 74 -6.46 -0.73 3.15
CA PHE A 74 -5.80 0.57 3.06
C PHE A 74 -6.25 1.39 1.86
N VAL A 75 -6.04 2.69 1.96
CA VAL A 75 -6.20 3.65 0.87
C VAL A 75 -4.97 4.54 0.83
N THR A 76 -4.80 5.27 -0.27
CA THR A 76 -3.74 6.27 -0.38
C THR A 76 -4.29 7.56 -0.97
N PRO A 77 -3.93 8.74 -0.42
CA PRO A 77 -4.25 10.02 -1.04
C PRO A 77 -3.41 10.26 -2.31
N PHE A 78 -2.41 9.43 -2.58
CA PHE A 78 -1.55 9.54 -3.75
C PHE A 78 -2.33 9.22 -5.04
N ARG A 79 -2.59 10.24 -5.84
CA ARG A 79 -3.26 10.12 -7.14
C ARG A 79 -2.22 9.99 -8.25
N LEU A 80 -1.84 8.76 -8.59
CA LEU A 80 -0.83 8.53 -9.65
C LEU A 80 -1.21 9.20 -10.99
N ALA A 81 -2.51 9.27 -11.31
CA ALA A 81 -3.01 9.91 -12.53
C ALA A 81 -2.79 11.43 -12.60
N SER A 82 -2.62 12.12 -11.47
CA SER A 82 -2.25 13.54 -11.46
C SER A 82 -0.75 13.76 -11.62
N THR A 83 0.03 12.69 -11.79
CA THR A 83 1.47 12.75 -12.05
C THR A 83 1.76 12.47 -13.53
N GLY A 84 2.98 12.81 -13.97
CA GLY A 84 3.49 12.44 -15.31
C GLY A 84 3.99 10.99 -15.43
N ILE A 85 3.88 10.18 -14.37
CA ILE A 85 4.51 8.85 -14.31
C ILE A 85 3.84 7.87 -15.28
N LEU A 86 2.51 7.86 -15.37
CA LEU A 86 1.79 6.91 -16.25
C LEU A 86 2.12 7.15 -17.72
N GLN A 87 2.21 8.42 -18.13
CA GLN A 87 2.56 8.81 -19.50
C GLN A 87 4.00 8.41 -19.81
N ARG A 88 4.91 8.53 -18.82
CA ARG A 88 6.30 8.09 -18.97
C ARG A 88 6.39 6.57 -19.09
N VAL A 89 5.70 5.82 -18.23
CA VAL A 89 5.64 4.35 -18.30
C VAL A 89 5.06 3.90 -19.64
N GLN A 90 3.99 4.53 -20.11
CA GLN A 90 3.38 4.20 -21.40
C GLN A 90 4.31 4.45 -22.59
N ARG A 91 5.16 5.50 -22.53
CA ARG A 91 6.16 5.78 -23.56
C ARG A 91 7.31 4.77 -23.56
N ASP A 92 7.75 4.37 -22.37
CA ASP A 92 8.94 3.53 -22.19
C ASP A 92 8.61 2.03 -22.30
N LEU A 93 7.34 1.64 -22.19
CA LEU A 93 6.88 0.27 -22.42
C LEU A 93 7.00 -0.07 -23.92
N PRO A 94 7.73 -1.13 -24.28
CA PRO A 94 7.85 -1.57 -25.67
C PRO A 94 6.57 -2.29 -26.09
N ASP A 95 5.59 -1.55 -26.60
CA ASP A 95 4.43 -2.12 -27.31
C ASP A 95 4.10 -1.22 -28.51
N ASN A 96 4.67 -1.57 -29.67
CA ASN A 96 4.64 -0.79 -30.92
C ASN A 96 3.42 -1.11 -31.80
N ASP A 97 2.40 -1.78 -31.26
CA ASP A 97 1.20 -2.07 -32.03
C ASP A 97 0.26 -0.87 -32.03
N MET A 98 0.51 0.06 -32.95
CA MET A 98 -0.27 1.29 -33.17
C MET A 98 -1.75 1.03 -33.48
N THR A 99 -2.15 -0.22 -33.71
CA THR A 99 -3.55 -0.59 -33.99
C THR A 99 -4.40 -0.72 -32.72
N LEU A 100 -3.77 -0.93 -31.57
CA LEU A 100 -4.44 -0.98 -30.27
C LEU A 100 -4.06 0.27 -29.48
N THR A 101 -4.99 1.20 -29.33
CA THR A 101 -4.87 2.28 -28.33
C THR A 101 -4.95 1.67 -26.93
N ARG A 102 -3.85 1.03 -26.48
CA ARG A 102 -3.73 0.48 -25.14
C ARG A 102 -3.29 1.61 -24.21
N TYR A 103 -4.22 2.08 -23.39
CA TYR A 103 -3.90 3.02 -22.33
C TYR A 103 -3.42 2.27 -21.10
N VAL A 104 -2.32 2.74 -20.51
CA VAL A 104 -1.85 2.20 -19.23
C VAL A 104 -2.78 2.68 -18.12
N ARG A 105 -3.40 1.74 -17.41
CA ARG A 105 -4.21 2.01 -16.22
C ARG A 105 -3.44 1.53 -14.98
N ALA A 106 -3.41 2.37 -13.95
CA ALA A 106 -2.94 1.96 -12.64
C ALA A 106 -4.10 1.52 -11.74
N GLU A 107 -3.86 0.47 -10.97
CA GLU A 107 -4.78 -0.07 -9.99
C GLU A 107 -4.07 -0.22 -8.64
N LEU A 108 -4.77 0.14 -7.57
CA LEU A 108 -4.28 -0.09 -6.21
C LEU A 108 -4.30 -1.60 -5.97
N TYR A 109 -3.16 -2.18 -5.59
CA TYR A 109 -3.03 -3.63 -5.47
C TYR A 109 -2.80 -4.09 -4.03
N LYS A 110 -1.57 -4.05 -3.55
CA LYS A 110 -1.25 -4.43 -2.17
C LYS A 110 -0.07 -3.65 -1.66
N LEU A 111 -0.13 -3.27 -0.40
CA LEU A 111 1.00 -2.67 0.27
C LEU A 111 1.91 -3.79 0.76
N THR A 112 3.16 -3.83 0.29
CA THR A 112 4.16 -4.74 0.83
C THR A 112 5.10 -3.95 1.73
N VAL A 113 5.26 -4.40 2.97
CA VAL A 113 6.13 -3.77 3.96
C VAL A 113 7.38 -4.61 4.14
N TYR A 114 8.54 -4.00 3.90
CA TYR A 114 9.86 -4.58 4.11
C TYR A 114 10.53 -3.90 5.29
N GLY A 115 11.25 -4.66 6.11
CA GLY A 115 12.01 -4.07 7.20
C GLY A 115 12.83 -5.10 7.95
N LYS A 116 14.03 -4.70 8.36
CA LYS A 116 15.00 -5.56 9.05
C LYS A 116 14.47 -6.13 10.38
N PHE A 117 13.56 -5.39 11.04
CA PHE A 117 13.01 -5.72 12.37
C PHE A 117 11.55 -6.17 12.35
N ILE A 118 10.91 -6.21 11.17
CA ILE A 118 9.47 -6.54 11.06
C ILE A 118 9.18 -7.98 11.48
N ILE A 119 10.13 -8.89 11.27
CA ILE A 119 9.97 -10.31 11.64
C ILE A 119 10.14 -10.53 13.16
N GLN A 120 10.93 -9.70 13.85
CA GLN A 120 11.09 -9.80 15.31
C GLN A 120 9.84 -9.37 16.06
N LEU A 121 9.12 -8.35 15.58
CA LEU A 121 7.87 -7.88 16.18
C LEU A 121 6.68 -8.82 15.95
N ALA A 122 6.67 -9.56 14.85
CA ALA A 122 5.64 -10.57 14.57
C ALA A 122 5.87 -11.92 15.29
N SER A 123 7.00 -12.05 16.00
CA SER A 123 7.44 -13.28 16.68
C SER A 123 7.45 -13.15 18.21
N THR A 124 6.97 -12.03 18.76
CA THR A 124 6.83 -11.82 20.20
C THR A 124 5.38 -12.19 20.60
N PRO A 125 5.18 -13.08 21.60
CA PRO A 125 3.85 -13.56 22.00
C PRO A 125 2.99 -12.48 22.65
#